data_AF-A0A8S0H083-F1
#
_entry.id   AF-A0A8S0H083-F1
#
_cell.length_a   1.000
_cell.length_b   1.000
_cell.length_c   1.000
_cell.angle_alpha   90.00
_cell.angle_beta   90.00
_cell.angle_gamma   90.00
#
_symmetry.space_group_name_H-M   'P 1'
#
loop_
_entity.id
_entity.type
_entity.pdbx_description
1 polymer ?
#
loop_
_entity_poly.entity_id
_entity_poly.type
_entity_poly.pdbx_seq_one_letter_code
_entity_poly.pdbx_strand_id
1 'polypeptide(L)'
;MANVVFTEKASGGDAHMTFGNYSGGQDGAAAFAYLPGTGAGYDGTSWYLINSSYTQNKNPDLNNYGRQTLTHEIGHTLGLAHPGDYNAGEGNPSYKDASYGQDTRGYSVMSYWSESNTSQNFSKGGVEAYSSGPLMDDIAAIQKLYGANYSTRAGDTTYGFNSNTGRDFYSASSSSDKLVFSVWDGGGNDTLDFSGFTQNQKINLNEASFSDVGGMVGNVSIAQGVTVENAIGGSGNDLLIGNNAANVLKGGAGNDIIYGAGGADQLWGGSGSDTFVFAASTDSKPGAADQIMDFVSGLDKIDLTGITKGAGLHFVNAFTGAAGDAILTTSGGVSTLSVDFSGHGVADFLVSTVGQAAVSDIVA
;
A
#
# COMPACT_ATOMS: atom_id res chain seq x y z
N MET A 1 -5.62 -3.46 14.53
CA MET A 1 -4.53 -2.47 14.41
C MET A 1 -3.96 -2.06 15.76
N ALA A 2 -4.77 -1.67 16.75
CA ALA A 2 -4.30 -1.36 18.12
C ALA A 2 -4.88 -2.33 19.18
N ASN A 3 -4.28 -2.37 20.38
CA ASN A 3 -4.73 -3.24 21.48
C ASN A 3 -5.93 -2.65 22.23
N VAL A 4 -7.03 -2.45 21.49
CA VAL A 4 -8.33 -2.03 22.02
C VAL A 4 -9.36 -3.10 21.66
N VAL A 5 -10.19 -3.49 22.63
CA VAL A 5 -11.26 -4.48 22.45
C VAL A 5 -12.60 -3.82 22.68
N PHE A 6 -13.46 -3.85 21.68
CA PHE A 6 -14.84 -3.37 21.80
C PHE A 6 -15.75 -4.55 22.15
N THR A 7 -16.61 -4.38 23.15
CA THR A 7 -17.66 -5.34 23.51
C THR A 7 -18.96 -4.59 23.70
N GLU A 8 -19.98 -4.93 22.91
CA GLU A 8 -21.29 -4.32 23.03
C GLU A 8 -21.92 -4.68 24.38
N LYS A 9 -22.17 -3.66 25.22
CA LYS A 9 -22.81 -3.77 26.54
C LYS A 9 -23.56 -2.48 26.85
N ALA A 10 -24.56 -2.56 27.72
CA ALA A 10 -25.30 -1.38 28.20
C ALA A 10 -24.47 -0.46 29.12
N SER A 11 -23.40 -0.97 29.74
CA SER A 11 -22.43 -0.22 30.56
C SER A 11 -21.22 -1.11 30.92
N GLY A 12 -20.16 -0.51 31.46
CA GLY A 12 -18.95 -1.18 31.94
C GLY A 12 -17.77 -1.10 30.96
N GLY A 13 -16.71 -1.88 31.25
CA GLY A 13 -15.41 -1.78 30.56
C GLY A 13 -14.47 -0.77 31.22
N ASP A 14 -13.26 -0.62 30.67
CA ASP A 14 -12.29 0.40 31.11
C ASP A 14 -12.72 1.80 30.67
N ALA A 15 -13.45 1.87 29.56
CA ALA A 15 -14.17 3.03 29.06
C ALA A 15 -15.50 2.56 28.42
N HIS A 16 -16.50 3.45 28.36
CA HIS A 16 -17.80 3.15 27.78
C HIS A 16 -18.13 4.12 26.64
N MET A 17 -18.60 3.59 25.51
CA MET A 17 -18.95 4.38 24.33
C MET A 17 -20.44 4.34 24.05
N THR A 18 -21.03 5.47 23.68
CA THR A 18 -22.45 5.56 23.31
C THR A 18 -22.62 6.29 21.99
N PHE A 19 -23.54 5.79 21.16
CA PHE A 19 -23.85 6.34 19.84
C PHE A 19 -25.28 6.86 19.82
N GLY A 20 -25.47 8.10 19.38
CA GLY A 20 -26.79 8.74 19.32
C GLY A 20 -27.01 9.52 18.04
N ASN A 21 -28.26 9.66 17.62
CA ASN A 21 -28.63 10.59 16.54
C ASN A 21 -29.21 11.87 17.12
N TYR A 22 -28.99 13.00 16.45
CA TYR A 22 -29.67 14.26 16.75
C TYR A 22 -30.23 14.90 15.47
N SER A 23 -31.21 15.79 15.62
CA SER A 23 -31.92 16.40 14.48
C SER A 23 -31.77 17.93 14.39
N GLY A 24 -31.21 18.57 15.41
CA GLY A 24 -30.91 20.01 15.47
C GLY A 24 -30.24 20.41 16.79
N GLY A 25 -29.85 21.69 16.92
CA GLY A 25 -29.27 22.25 18.15
C GLY A 25 -27.74 22.33 18.20
N GLN A 26 -27.05 21.94 17.13
CA GLN A 26 -25.61 22.13 16.93
C GLN A 26 -25.41 22.67 15.51
N ASP A 27 -25.02 23.94 15.39
CA ASP A 27 -24.89 24.61 14.10
C ASP A 27 -23.65 24.09 13.35
N GLY A 28 -23.83 23.68 12.09
CA GLY A 28 -22.74 23.38 11.14
C GLY A 28 -22.09 21.99 11.23
N ALA A 29 -22.29 21.22 12.31
CA ALA A 29 -21.67 19.90 12.48
C ALA A 29 -22.49 18.76 11.84
N ALA A 30 -21.84 17.89 11.07
CA ALA A 30 -22.41 16.64 10.56
C ALA A 30 -22.47 15.54 11.62
N ALA A 31 -21.50 15.55 12.53
CA ALA A 31 -21.41 14.72 13.71
C ALA A 31 -20.45 15.39 14.71
N PHE A 32 -20.43 14.91 15.95
CA PHE A 32 -19.43 15.30 16.94
C PHE A 32 -19.27 14.20 17.99
N ALA A 33 -18.12 14.20 18.67
CA ALA A 33 -17.81 13.32 19.77
C ALA A 33 -16.94 14.03 20.80
N TYR A 34 -16.78 13.40 21.96
CA TYR A 34 -15.95 13.93 23.04
C TYR A 34 -14.72 13.07 23.26
N LEU A 35 -13.56 13.73 23.37
CA LEU A 35 -12.29 13.10 23.73
C LEU A 35 -12.38 12.48 25.15
N PRO A 36 -11.63 11.40 25.43
CA PRO A 36 -11.49 10.88 26.78
C PRO A 36 -11.06 11.95 27.80
N GLY A 37 -11.67 11.97 28.97
CA GLY A 37 -11.34 12.92 30.05
C GLY A 37 -12.01 14.28 29.94
N THR A 38 -12.98 14.45 29.04
CA THR A 38 -13.82 15.66 28.95
C THR A 38 -14.76 15.80 30.17
N GLY A 39 -15.24 14.68 30.71
CA GLY A 39 -16.03 14.63 31.94
C GLY A 39 -16.95 13.41 32.00
N ALA A 40 -17.31 12.99 33.22
CA ALA A 40 -18.01 11.74 33.52
C ALA A 40 -19.40 11.54 32.87
N GLY A 41 -19.94 12.53 32.14
CA GLY A 41 -21.18 12.45 31.37
C GLY A 41 -21.04 12.65 29.86
N TYR A 42 -19.81 12.89 29.37
CA TYR A 42 -19.51 13.20 27.96
C TYR A 42 -18.53 12.19 27.35
N ASP A 43 -17.64 11.65 28.17
CA ASP A 43 -16.60 10.71 27.74
C ASP A 43 -17.18 9.53 26.95
N GLY A 44 -16.61 9.27 25.78
CA GLY A 44 -17.00 8.15 24.91
C GLY A 44 -18.32 8.35 24.17
N THR A 45 -18.96 9.52 24.25
CA THR A 45 -20.20 9.76 23.51
C THR A 45 -19.94 10.35 22.12
N SER A 46 -20.64 9.83 21.11
CA SER A 46 -20.65 10.34 19.74
C SER A 46 -22.08 10.52 19.22
N TRP A 47 -22.29 11.58 18.45
CA TRP A 47 -23.60 12.06 18.00
C TRP A 47 -23.60 12.37 16.51
N TYR A 48 -24.61 11.88 15.78
CA TYR A 48 -24.67 11.94 14.33
C TYR A 48 -25.93 12.67 13.85
N LEU A 49 -25.77 13.69 12.99
CA LEU A 49 -26.89 14.48 12.49
C LEU A 49 -27.73 13.67 11.50
N ILE A 50 -29.03 13.60 11.73
CA ILE A 50 -30.02 13.10 10.76
C ILE A 50 -31.23 14.02 10.77
N ASN A 51 -31.47 14.71 9.66
CA ASN A 51 -32.68 15.50 9.45
C ASN A 51 -33.07 15.54 7.96
N SER A 52 -34.05 16.37 7.59
CA SER A 52 -34.52 16.49 6.21
C SER A 52 -33.49 17.10 5.25
N SER A 53 -32.50 17.83 5.76
CA SER A 53 -31.50 18.58 4.98
C SER A 53 -30.12 17.91 4.97
N TYR A 54 -29.89 16.94 5.87
CA TYR A 54 -28.65 16.17 5.96
C TYR A 54 -28.97 14.68 6.18
N THR A 55 -28.64 13.85 5.20
CA THR A 55 -29.05 12.43 5.15
C THR A 55 -27.88 11.46 5.02
N GLN A 56 -26.64 11.97 4.92
CA GLN A 56 -25.44 11.18 4.71
C GLN A 56 -25.22 10.13 5.81
N ASN A 57 -25.54 10.47 7.07
CA ASN A 57 -25.43 9.55 8.21
C ASN A 57 -26.56 8.51 8.30
N LYS A 58 -27.60 8.61 7.46
CA LYS A 58 -28.74 7.69 7.50
C LYS A 58 -28.40 6.31 6.96
N ASN A 59 -27.52 6.24 5.97
CA ASN A 59 -27.16 5.01 5.26
C ASN A 59 -25.62 4.91 5.12
N PRO A 60 -24.87 4.76 6.23
CA PRO A 60 -23.43 4.56 6.17
C PRO A 60 -23.12 3.24 5.46
N ASP A 61 -22.23 3.28 4.47
CA ASP A 61 -21.86 2.13 3.65
C ASP A 61 -20.41 2.27 3.17
N LEU A 62 -19.82 1.19 2.65
CA LEU A 62 -18.47 1.18 2.11
C LEU A 62 -18.24 2.36 1.16
N ASN A 63 -17.13 3.08 1.36
CA ASN A 63 -16.66 4.18 0.54
C ASN A 63 -17.48 5.48 0.60
N ASN A 64 -18.52 5.57 1.45
CA ASN A 64 -19.31 6.78 1.58
C ASN A 64 -18.96 7.60 2.82
N TYR A 65 -19.33 8.89 2.79
CA TYR A 65 -18.98 9.83 3.85
C TYR A 65 -19.60 9.48 5.20
N GLY A 66 -20.80 8.88 5.23
CA GLY A 66 -21.45 8.46 6.47
C GLY A 66 -20.63 7.38 7.20
N ARG A 67 -20.05 6.42 6.46
CA ARG A 67 -19.17 5.40 7.04
C ARG A 67 -17.86 5.99 7.53
N GLN A 68 -17.23 6.90 6.78
CA GLN A 68 -16.03 7.60 7.25
C GLN A 68 -16.31 8.43 8.51
N THR A 69 -17.48 9.08 8.58
CA THR A 69 -17.90 9.86 9.76
C THR A 69 -18.00 8.98 11.01
N LEU A 70 -18.51 7.74 10.90
CA LEU A 70 -18.50 6.79 12.01
C LEU A 70 -17.07 6.51 12.50
N THR A 71 -16.14 6.20 11.58
CA THR A 71 -14.74 5.93 11.92
C THR A 71 -14.06 7.15 12.55
N HIS A 72 -14.32 8.35 12.02
CA HIS A 72 -13.83 9.63 12.52
C HIS A 72 -14.26 9.90 13.96
N GLU A 73 -15.56 9.83 14.25
CA GLU A 73 -16.07 10.11 15.61
C GLU A 73 -15.61 9.04 16.62
N ILE A 74 -15.47 7.79 16.20
CA ILE A 74 -14.86 6.75 17.04
C ILE A 74 -13.39 7.12 17.35
N GLY A 75 -12.64 7.65 16.36
CA GLY A 75 -11.30 8.18 16.57
C GLY A 75 -11.23 9.22 17.68
N HIS A 76 -12.15 10.20 17.68
CA HIS A 76 -12.29 11.18 18.76
C HIS A 76 -12.56 10.52 20.11
N THR A 77 -13.50 9.58 20.21
CA THR A 77 -13.78 8.88 21.48
C THR A 77 -12.59 8.06 22.01
N LEU A 78 -11.62 7.74 21.14
CA LEU A 78 -10.37 7.06 21.49
C LEU A 78 -9.20 8.03 21.71
N GLY A 79 -9.43 9.34 21.64
CA GLY A 79 -8.44 10.37 21.96
C GLY A 79 -7.64 10.89 20.76
N LEU A 80 -8.06 10.63 19.52
CA LEU A 80 -7.48 11.27 18.35
C LEU A 80 -8.17 12.62 18.12
N ALA A 81 -7.41 13.70 18.00
CA ALA A 81 -7.93 15.00 17.58
C ALA A 81 -7.88 15.13 16.04
N HIS A 82 -8.44 16.22 15.51
CA HIS A 82 -8.10 16.65 14.16
C HIS A 82 -6.58 16.91 14.06
N PRO A 83 -5.95 16.71 12.88
CA PRO A 83 -4.52 16.99 12.70
C PRO A 83 -4.09 18.45 12.88
N GLY A 84 -5.05 19.40 12.91
CA GLY A 84 -4.80 20.81 13.20
C GLY A 84 -5.92 21.41 14.07
N ASP A 85 -5.69 22.64 14.54
CA ASP A 85 -6.61 23.37 15.41
C ASP A 85 -7.78 24.00 14.60
N TYR A 86 -8.70 23.15 14.14
CA TYR A 86 -9.92 23.56 13.44
C TYR A 86 -11.12 22.73 13.89
N ASN A 87 -12.31 23.32 13.76
CA ASN A 87 -13.56 22.66 14.11
C ASN A 87 -14.72 23.16 13.23
N ALA A 88 -15.69 22.28 12.96
CA ALA A 88 -16.91 22.69 12.27
C ALA A 88 -17.72 23.69 13.11
N GLY A 89 -18.24 24.73 12.47
CA GLY A 89 -18.99 25.80 13.16
C GLY A 89 -18.10 26.90 13.78
N GLU A 90 -16.77 26.73 13.80
CA GLU A 90 -15.81 27.71 14.29
C GLU A 90 -15.09 28.41 13.14
N GLY A 91 -15.63 29.54 12.69
CA GLY A 91 -15.09 30.30 11.56
C GLY A 91 -15.28 29.59 10.22
N ASN A 92 -14.34 29.81 9.28
CA ASN A 92 -14.36 29.21 7.94
C ASN A 92 -12.99 28.55 7.67
N PRO A 93 -12.66 27.45 8.36
CA PRO A 93 -11.35 26.82 8.21
C PRO A 93 -11.17 26.30 6.78
N SER A 94 -9.92 26.30 6.33
CA SER A 94 -9.50 25.81 5.03
C SER A 94 -8.21 25.00 5.15
N TYR A 95 -7.84 24.25 4.11
CA TYR A 95 -6.57 23.53 4.09
C TYR A 95 -5.33 24.44 4.27
N LYS A 96 -5.44 25.76 4.03
CA LYS A 96 -4.35 26.71 4.32
C LYS A 96 -4.08 26.87 5.82
N ASP A 97 -5.04 26.48 6.65
CA ASP A 97 -4.96 26.51 8.10
C ASP A 97 -4.44 25.17 8.69
N ALA A 98 -4.15 24.19 7.83
CA ALA A 98 -3.52 22.94 8.22
C ALA A 98 -2.12 23.16 8.82
N SER A 99 -1.79 22.41 9.86
CA SER A 99 -0.49 22.51 10.54
C SER A 99 0.67 21.90 9.75
N TYR A 100 0.38 20.94 8.86
CA TYR A 100 1.34 20.26 8.00
C TYR A 100 0.68 19.78 6.70
N GLY A 101 1.48 19.51 5.67
CA GLY A 101 0.95 19.21 4.33
C GLY A 101 0.18 17.90 4.23
N GLN A 102 0.50 16.89 5.04
CA GLN A 102 -0.18 15.60 5.03
C GLN A 102 -1.50 15.60 5.80
N ASP A 103 -1.95 16.73 6.34
CA ASP A 103 -3.30 16.87 6.89
C ASP A 103 -4.32 16.84 5.76
N THR A 104 -4.59 15.64 5.26
CA THR A 104 -5.64 15.36 4.28
C THR A 104 -6.24 13.98 4.55
N ARG A 105 -7.42 13.75 3.96
CA ARG A 105 -8.09 12.45 3.91
C ARG A 105 -7.33 11.40 3.10
N GLY A 106 -6.15 11.74 2.56
CA GLY A 106 -5.20 10.76 2.02
C GLY A 106 -4.36 10.07 3.09
N TYR A 107 -4.20 10.66 4.28
CA TYR A 107 -3.33 10.17 5.35
C TYR A 107 -4.07 9.89 6.66
N SER A 108 -5.13 10.65 6.95
CA SER A 108 -5.91 10.53 8.18
C SER A 108 -7.40 10.76 7.93
N VAL A 109 -8.25 9.86 8.44
CA VAL A 109 -9.71 10.08 8.46
C VAL A 109 -10.12 11.18 9.44
N MET A 110 -9.21 11.62 10.32
CA MET A 110 -9.42 12.74 11.23
C MET A 110 -9.31 14.10 10.51
N SER A 111 -8.84 14.14 9.26
CA SER A 111 -8.72 15.37 8.48
C SER A 111 -10.03 15.84 7.86
N TYR A 112 -10.22 17.16 7.79
CA TYR A 112 -11.31 17.77 7.03
C TYR A 112 -11.00 17.90 5.53
N TRP A 113 -9.73 17.82 5.14
CA TRP A 113 -9.28 18.27 3.84
C TRP A 113 -9.22 17.14 2.83
N SER A 114 -9.66 17.40 1.59
CA SER A 114 -9.58 16.40 0.52
C SER A 114 -8.15 15.95 0.28
N GLU A 115 -8.00 14.67 -0.02
CA GLU A 115 -6.77 14.00 -0.46
C GLU A 115 -6.14 14.67 -1.69
N SER A 116 -6.93 15.34 -2.52
CA SER A 116 -6.45 16.06 -3.70
C SER A 116 -5.47 17.19 -3.38
N ASN A 117 -5.48 17.72 -2.15
CA ASN A 117 -4.50 18.73 -1.71
C ASN A 117 -3.07 18.18 -1.67
N THR A 118 -2.90 16.86 -1.62
CA THR A 118 -1.62 16.15 -1.59
C THR A 118 -1.38 15.30 -2.84
N SER A 119 -2.10 15.59 -3.93
CA SER A 119 -2.01 14.92 -5.24
C SER A 119 -2.55 13.49 -5.31
N GLN A 120 -3.18 12.98 -4.25
CA GLN A 120 -3.98 11.76 -4.33
C GLN A 120 -5.31 12.01 -5.04
N ASN A 121 -5.96 10.94 -5.49
CA ASN A 121 -7.28 11.01 -6.10
C ASN A 121 -8.05 9.72 -5.82
N PHE A 122 -9.11 9.81 -5.00
CA PHE A 122 -9.97 8.67 -4.63
C PHE A 122 -11.26 8.62 -5.45
N SER A 123 -11.30 9.29 -6.59
CA SER A 123 -12.42 9.28 -7.51
C SER A 123 -12.20 8.32 -8.68
N LYS A 124 -13.21 7.51 -8.97
CA LYS A 124 -13.25 6.63 -10.15
C LYS A 124 -14.62 6.74 -10.81
N GLY A 125 -14.64 6.88 -12.15
CA GLY A 125 -15.89 7.08 -12.89
C GLY A 125 -16.67 8.34 -12.50
N GLY A 126 -15.98 9.38 -12.00
CA GLY A 126 -16.60 10.62 -11.53
C GLY A 126 -17.26 10.51 -10.14
N VAL A 127 -17.06 9.39 -9.42
CA VAL A 127 -17.61 9.19 -8.08
C VAL A 127 -16.48 9.08 -7.07
N GLU A 128 -16.41 10.03 -6.14
CA GLU A 128 -15.49 10.05 -5.02
C GLU A 128 -15.69 8.85 -4.08
N ALA A 129 -14.62 8.40 -3.43
CA ALA A 129 -14.65 7.42 -2.35
C ALA A 129 -13.98 8.00 -1.09
N TYR A 130 -14.52 7.63 0.06
CA TYR A 130 -14.01 8.00 1.37
C TYR A 130 -13.49 6.74 2.08
N SER A 131 -12.33 6.79 2.72
CA SER A 131 -11.84 5.61 3.44
C SER A 131 -12.80 5.22 4.57
N SER A 132 -13.22 3.96 4.57
CA SER A 132 -14.06 3.38 5.62
C SER A 132 -13.26 2.94 6.85
N GLY A 133 -11.95 2.72 6.67
CA GLY A 133 -11.04 2.27 7.71
C GLY A 133 -10.05 3.37 8.09
N PRO A 134 -9.33 3.20 9.21
CA PRO A 134 -8.24 4.08 9.60
C PRO A 134 -7.11 4.09 8.55
N LEU A 135 -6.56 5.26 8.26
CA LEU A 135 -5.47 5.47 7.31
C LEU A 135 -4.11 5.49 8.04
N MET A 136 -3.03 5.67 7.29
CA MET A 136 -1.65 5.47 7.75
C MET A 136 -1.34 6.25 9.05
N ASP A 137 -1.68 7.53 9.10
CA ASP A 137 -1.40 8.38 10.27
C ASP A 137 -2.32 8.03 11.45
N ASP A 138 -3.57 7.63 11.17
CA ASP A 138 -4.51 7.19 12.20
C ASP A 138 -4.00 5.92 12.89
N ILE A 139 -3.49 4.96 12.11
CA ILE A 139 -2.91 3.71 12.60
C ILE A 139 -1.69 4.01 13.47
N ALA A 140 -0.78 4.86 13.02
CA ALA A 140 0.40 5.23 13.82
C ALA A 140 -0.01 5.93 15.13
N ALA A 141 -0.94 6.88 15.07
CA ALA A 141 -1.40 7.64 16.22
C ALA A 141 -2.10 6.76 17.27
N ILE A 142 -3.02 5.89 16.84
CA ILE A 142 -3.77 5.04 17.77
C ILE A 142 -2.89 3.94 18.38
N GLN A 143 -1.89 3.45 17.64
CA GLN A 143 -0.90 2.52 18.17
C GLN A 143 0.05 3.18 19.16
N LYS A 144 0.34 4.48 19.01
CA LYS A 144 1.09 5.23 20.02
C LYS A 144 0.35 5.31 21.36
N LEU A 145 -0.98 5.39 21.33
CA LEU A 145 -1.81 5.45 22.53
C LEU A 145 -2.00 4.07 23.18
N TYR A 146 -2.26 3.04 22.39
CA TYR A 146 -2.75 1.74 22.90
C TYR A 146 -1.85 0.55 22.54
N GLY A 147 -0.75 0.77 21.82
CA GLY A 147 0.13 -0.29 21.32
C GLY A 147 -0.41 -0.99 20.08
N ALA A 148 0.50 -1.49 19.25
CA ALA A 148 0.20 -2.27 18.06
C ALA A 148 -0.35 -3.66 18.38
N ASN A 149 -1.33 -4.11 17.59
CA ASN A 149 -1.97 -5.40 17.74
C ASN A 149 -1.50 -6.40 16.66
N TYR A 150 -0.42 -7.11 16.98
CA TYR A 150 0.19 -8.13 16.12
C TYR A 150 -0.59 -9.44 16.05
N SER A 151 -1.69 -9.60 16.80
CA SER A 151 -2.58 -10.76 16.63
C SER A 151 -3.53 -10.60 15.44
N THR A 152 -3.70 -9.37 14.93
CA THR A 152 -4.56 -9.10 13.78
C THR A 152 -3.92 -9.69 12.54
N ARG A 153 -4.60 -10.65 11.87
CA ARG A 153 -4.16 -11.21 10.59
C ARG A 153 -2.75 -11.83 10.60
N ALA A 154 -2.31 -12.38 11.73
CA ALA A 154 -0.96 -12.92 11.92
C ALA A 154 -0.58 -14.19 11.11
N GLY A 155 -1.30 -14.50 10.02
CA GLY A 155 -0.96 -15.53 9.06
C GLY A 155 -1.28 -15.04 7.64
N ASP A 156 -1.00 -15.85 6.63
CA ASP A 156 -1.04 -15.44 5.22
C ASP A 156 -2.36 -14.76 4.82
N THR A 157 -2.27 -13.46 4.51
CA THR A 157 -3.42 -12.62 4.20
C THR A 157 -3.34 -12.08 2.77
N THR A 158 -4.45 -12.20 2.03
CA THR A 158 -4.63 -11.56 0.73
C THR A 158 -5.52 -10.33 0.87
N TYR A 159 -5.05 -9.20 0.36
CA TYR A 159 -5.74 -7.90 0.28
C TYR A 159 -6.09 -7.59 -1.18
N GLY A 160 -7.22 -6.91 -1.42
CA GLY A 160 -7.72 -6.63 -2.77
C GLY A 160 -8.63 -7.74 -3.29
N PHE A 161 -8.40 -8.21 -4.51
CA PHE A 161 -9.12 -9.36 -5.07
C PHE A 161 -8.80 -10.62 -4.27
N ASN A 162 -9.72 -11.59 -4.29
CA ASN A 162 -9.56 -12.87 -3.57
C ASN A 162 -9.26 -12.71 -2.06
N SER A 163 -9.66 -11.57 -1.47
CA SER A 163 -9.28 -11.25 -0.09
C SER A 163 -9.85 -12.25 0.92
N ASN A 164 -9.02 -12.63 1.89
CA ASN A 164 -9.39 -13.45 3.05
C ASN A 164 -9.46 -12.62 4.36
N THR A 165 -9.38 -11.30 4.27
CA THR A 165 -9.33 -10.38 5.43
C THR A 165 -10.61 -10.38 6.27
N GLY A 166 -11.74 -10.78 5.67
CA GLY A 166 -13.07 -10.60 6.26
C GLY A 166 -13.40 -9.12 6.53
N ARG A 167 -12.87 -8.19 5.73
CA ARG A 167 -13.14 -6.74 5.81
C ARG A 167 -13.58 -6.22 4.44
N ASP A 168 -14.67 -5.49 4.44
CA ASP A 168 -15.25 -4.84 3.26
C ASP A 168 -14.25 -3.89 2.59
N PHE A 169 -13.62 -3.01 3.37
CA PHE A 169 -12.69 -2.00 2.84
C PHE A 169 -11.34 -2.53 2.34
N TYR A 170 -11.02 -3.81 2.59
CA TYR A 170 -9.85 -4.48 2.01
C TYR A 170 -10.19 -5.36 0.81
N SER A 171 -11.47 -5.54 0.47
CA SER A 171 -11.90 -6.53 -0.52
C SER A 171 -12.30 -5.87 -1.84
N ALA A 172 -11.81 -6.41 -2.94
CA ALA A 172 -12.32 -6.15 -4.29
C ALA A 172 -12.98 -7.41 -4.87
N SER A 173 -14.04 -7.19 -5.62
CA SER A 173 -14.86 -8.20 -6.29
C SER A 173 -15.09 -7.87 -7.76
N SER A 174 -14.83 -6.63 -8.17
CA SER A 174 -14.97 -6.19 -9.56
C SER A 174 -13.92 -5.16 -9.95
N SER A 175 -13.63 -5.07 -11.25
CA SER A 175 -12.75 -4.04 -11.82
C SER A 175 -13.26 -2.61 -11.63
N SER A 176 -14.53 -2.43 -11.26
CA SER A 176 -15.15 -1.13 -10.98
C SER A 176 -14.97 -0.66 -9.55
N ASP A 177 -14.50 -1.54 -8.65
CA ASP A 177 -14.38 -1.25 -7.22
C ASP A 177 -13.36 -0.12 -6.98
N LYS A 178 -13.59 0.60 -5.88
CA LYS A 178 -12.75 1.69 -5.39
C LYS A 178 -12.15 1.26 -4.06
N LEU A 179 -10.88 0.90 -4.07
CA LEU A 179 -10.14 0.53 -2.85
C LEU A 179 -9.52 1.78 -2.23
N VAL A 180 -9.84 2.07 -0.96
CA VAL A 180 -9.18 3.14 -0.19
C VAL A 180 -8.84 2.63 1.20
N PHE A 181 -7.60 2.21 1.42
CA PHE A 181 -7.20 1.61 2.69
C PHE A 181 -5.71 1.76 3.01
N SER A 182 -5.38 1.59 4.29
CA SER A 182 -4.02 1.35 4.76
C SER A 182 -3.92 -0.04 5.37
N VAL A 183 -2.93 -0.83 4.95
CA VAL A 183 -2.71 -2.20 5.45
C VAL A 183 -2.14 -2.14 6.86
N TRP A 184 -2.82 -2.81 7.79
CA TRP A 184 -2.22 -3.26 9.04
C TRP A 184 -2.15 -4.77 9.01
N ASP A 185 -0.98 -5.36 9.18
CA ASP A 185 -0.83 -6.81 9.31
C ASP A 185 0.06 -7.15 10.51
N GLY A 186 -0.25 -8.24 11.19
CA GLY A 186 0.48 -8.75 12.34
C GLY A 186 1.63 -9.71 11.96
N GLY A 187 1.66 -10.18 10.71
CA GLY A 187 2.68 -11.05 10.14
C GLY A 187 2.06 -12.20 9.33
N GLY A 188 2.89 -12.96 8.64
CA GLY A 188 2.43 -13.97 7.69
C GLY A 188 3.23 -13.84 6.41
N ASN A 189 2.79 -14.50 5.35
CA ASN A 189 3.23 -14.23 3.98
C ASN A 189 2.06 -13.64 3.19
N ASP A 190 2.06 -12.32 3.07
CA ASP A 190 0.90 -11.53 2.67
C ASP A 190 0.95 -11.09 1.21
N THR A 191 -0.21 -10.87 0.60
CA THR A 191 -0.33 -10.54 -0.83
C THR A 191 -1.25 -9.35 -1.06
N LEU A 192 -0.77 -8.35 -1.80
CA LEU A 192 -1.62 -7.37 -2.47
C LEU A 192 -2.04 -7.95 -3.84
N ASP A 193 -3.29 -8.40 -3.96
CA ASP A 193 -3.85 -8.94 -5.19
C ASP A 193 -4.73 -7.89 -5.88
N PHE A 194 -4.21 -7.29 -6.95
CA PHE A 194 -4.88 -6.30 -7.77
C PHE A 194 -5.17 -6.81 -9.19
N SER A 195 -5.23 -8.13 -9.36
CA SER A 195 -5.35 -8.82 -10.65
C SER A 195 -6.60 -8.51 -11.46
N GLY A 196 -7.68 -8.13 -10.81
CA GLY A 196 -8.94 -7.81 -11.50
C GLY A 196 -9.00 -6.39 -12.08
N PHE A 197 -7.98 -5.55 -11.93
CA PHE A 197 -7.94 -4.22 -12.53
C PHE A 197 -7.31 -4.22 -13.93
N THR A 198 -7.71 -3.25 -14.74
CA THR A 198 -7.26 -3.11 -16.14
C THR A 198 -6.54 -1.79 -16.41
N GLN A 199 -6.56 -0.88 -15.44
CA GLN A 199 -5.80 0.36 -15.49
C GLN A 199 -4.34 0.07 -15.14
N ASN A 200 -3.41 0.88 -15.65
CA ASN A 200 -2.03 0.86 -15.19
C ASN A 200 -1.96 1.19 -13.71
N GLN A 201 -1.15 0.43 -12.97
CA GLN A 201 -1.01 0.53 -11.53
C GLN A 201 0.43 0.82 -11.13
N LYS A 202 0.62 1.35 -9.92
CA LYS A 202 1.92 1.41 -9.26
C LYS A 202 1.77 0.82 -7.87
N ILE A 203 2.37 -0.34 -7.65
CA ILE A 203 2.24 -1.12 -6.43
C ILE A 203 3.59 -1.09 -5.73
N ASN A 204 3.60 -0.61 -4.50
CA ASN A 204 4.80 -0.49 -3.67
C ASN A 204 4.62 -1.26 -2.37
N LEU A 205 5.46 -2.27 -2.15
CA LEU A 205 5.43 -3.15 -0.97
C LEU A 205 6.23 -2.62 0.23
N ASN A 206 6.89 -1.46 0.10
CA ASN A 206 7.59 -0.85 1.23
C ASN A 206 6.60 -0.34 2.27
N GLU A 207 6.95 -0.50 3.55
CA GLU A 207 6.20 0.13 4.63
C GLU A 207 6.17 1.66 4.48
N ALA A 208 5.13 2.30 5.03
CA ALA A 208 4.92 3.74 4.96
C ALA A 208 4.97 4.31 3.53
N SER A 209 4.59 3.49 2.54
CA SER A 209 4.50 3.88 1.14
C SER A 209 3.04 3.88 0.64
N PHE A 210 2.83 4.53 -0.50
CA PHE A 210 1.55 4.60 -1.19
C PHE A 210 1.64 3.94 -2.57
N SER A 211 0.50 3.43 -3.02
CA SER A 211 0.29 2.77 -4.30
C SER A 211 -0.88 3.42 -5.07
N ASP A 212 -0.75 3.45 -6.39
CA ASP A 212 -1.78 3.86 -7.34
C ASP A 212 -2.50 2.59 -7.83
N VAL A 213 -3.74 2.35 -7.39
CA VAL A 213 -4.42 1.06 -7.59
C VAL A 213 -5.78 1.25 -8.24
N GLY A 214 -6.10 0.45 -9.26
CA GLY A 214 -7.41 0.40 -9.89
C GLY A 214 -7.87 1.72 -10.53
N GLY A 215 -6.94 2.52 -11.04
CA GLY A 215 -7.22 3.81 -11.69
C GLY A 215 -7.37 5.00 -10.74
N MET A 216 -7.07 4.82 -9.46
CA MET A 216 -6.96 5.89 -8.45
C MET A 216 -5.50 6.14 -8.10
N VAL A 217 -5.20 7.22 -7.38
CA VAL A 217 -3.83 7.66 -7.07
C VAL A 217 -3.64 7.75 -5.56
N GLY A 218 -2.60 7.11 -5.04
CA GLY A 218 -2.24 7.07 -3.61
C GLY A 218 -3.34 6.54 -2.70
N ASN A 219 -4.19 5.63 -3.19
CA ASN A 219 -5.38 5.13 -2.51
C ASN A 219 -5.15 3.87 -1.66
N VAL A 220 -4.04 3.18 -1.91
CA VAL A 220 -3.60 2.05 -1.08
C VAL A 220 -2.28 2.42 -0.42
N SER A 221 -2.14 2.07 0.85
CA SER A 221 -0.89 2.26 1.58
C SER A 221 -0.59 1.09 2.52
N ILE A 222 0.66 0.98 2.95
CA ILE A 222 1.10 0.02 3.97
C ILE A 222 1.50 0.80 5.22
N ALA A 223 0.93 0.47 6.37
CA ALA A 223 1.26 1.14 7.62
C ALA A 223 2.72 0.89 8.04
N GLN A 224 3.28 1.80 8.84
CA GLN A 224 4.61 1.62 9.40
C GLN A 224 4.67 0.36 10.28
N GLY A 225 5.77 -0.38 10.18
CA GLY A 225 6.03 -1.62 10.91
C GLY A 225 5.39 -2.87 10.31
N VAL A 226 4.83 -2.77 9.10
CA VAL A 226 4.19 -3.88 8.38
C VAL A 226 5.05 -4.30 7.20
N THR A 227 5.30 -5.60 7.07
CA THR A 227 5.90 -6.21 5.87
C THR A 227 4.79 -6.88 5.08
N VAL A 228 4.77 -6.65 3.76
CA VAL A 228 3.90 -7.38 2.82
C VAL A 228 4.81 -7.95 1.74
N GLU A 229 4.73 -9.24 1.52
CA GLU A 229 5.75 -9.96 0.74
C GLU A 229 5.42 -10.01 -0.75
N ASN A 230 4.15 -10.00 -1.13
CA ASN A 230 3.76 -10.37 -2.48
C ASN A 230 2.84 -9.33 -3.13
N ALA A 231 2.96 -9.18 -4.45
CA ALA A 231 2.09 -8.33 -5.25
C ALA A 231 1.68 -9.03 -6.55
N ILE A 232 0.42 -8.84 -6.94
CA ILE A 232 -0.12 -9.27 -8.23
C ILE A 232 -0.72 -8.05 -8.90
N GLY A 233 -0.12 -7.63 -10.02
CA GLY A 233 -0.63 -6.61 -10.93
C GLY A 233 -1.84 -7.11 -11.72
N GLY A 234 -2.35 -6.26 -12.60
CA GLY A 234 -3.57 -6.45 -13.37
C GLY A 234 -3.30 -6.80 -14.83
N SER A 235 -4.17 -6.30 -15.71
CA SER A 235 -3.98 -6.37 -17.16
C SER A 235 -3.48 -5.07 -17.78
N GLY A 236 -3.08 -4.10 -16.95
CA GLY A 236 -2.53 -2.81 -17.36
C GLY A 236 -1.00 -2.90 -17.49
N ASN A 237 -0.36 -1.81 -17.90
CA ASN A 237 1.11 -1.73 -17.83
C ASN A 237 1.49 -1.23 -16.44
N ASP A 238 1.88 -2.15 -15.56
CA ASP A 238 2.02 -1.91 -14.14
C ASP A 238 3.48 -1.70 -13.72
N LEU A 239 3.67 -0.97 -12.62
CA LEU A 239 4.95 -0.87 -11.92
C LEU A 239 4.83 -1.59 -10.58
N LEU A 240 5.62 -2.63 -10.37
CA LEU A 240 5.68 -3.39 -9.12
C LEU A 240 7.04 -3.16 -8.45
N ILE A 241 7.01 -2.67 -7.21
CA ILE A 241 8.18 -2.39 -6.39
C ILE A 241 8.11 -3.26 -5.13
N GLY A 242 9.07 -4.18 -4.99
CA GLY A 242 9.29 -4.99 -3.80
C GLY A 242 9.87 -4.21 -2.63
N ASN A 243 10.32 -4.94 -1.60
CA ASN A 243 10.91 -4.40 -0.39
C ASN A 243 12.23 -5.13 -0.06
N ASN A 244 12.59 -5.26 1.22
CA ASN A 244 13.83 -5.94 1.62
C ASN A 244 13.63 -7.42 1.99
N ALA A 245 12.39 -7.92 1.91
CA ALA A 245 12.06 -9.33 2.10
C ALA A 245 12.08 -10.06 0.76
N ALA A 246 12.10 -11.40 0.79
CA ALA A 246 11.93 -12.18 -0.43
C ALA A 246 10.50 -12.01 -0.95
N ASN A 247 10.36 -11.40 -2.12
CA ASN A 247 9.06 -11.08 -2.70
C ASN A 247 8.63 -12.06 -3.81
N VAL A 248 7.32 -12.22 -3.97
CA VAL A 248 6.69 -12.81 -5.17
C VAL A 248 5.96 -11.70 -5.91
N LEU A 249 6.52 -11.26 -7.03
CA LEU A 249 5.96 -10.18 -7.84
C LEU A 249 5.46 -10.73 -9.17
N LYS A 250 4.18 -10.52 -9.48
CA LYS A 250 3.56 -10.98 -10.73
C LYS A 250 2.96 -9.78 -11.46
N GLY A 251 3.53 -9.40 -12.61
CA GLY A 251 3.06 -8.29 -13.44
C GLY A 251 1.64 -8.55 -13.95
N GLY A 252 1.46 -9.66 -14.66
CA GLY A 252 0.16 -10.12 -15.14
C GLY A 252 0.09 -10.06 -16.65
N ALA A 253 -0.80 -9.25 -17.20
CA ALA A 253 -0.79 -8.96 -18.62
C ALA A 253 -0.51 -7.47 -18.82
N GLY A 254 0.18 -7.12 -19.90
CA GLY A 254 0.64 -5.74 -20.10
C GLY A 254 2.16 -5.72 -20.17
N ASN A 255 2.73 -4.55 -20.42
CA ASN A 255 4.18 -4.37 -20.41
C ASN A 255 4.57 -3.84 -19.04
N ASP A 256 4.97 -4.75 -18.15
CA ASP A 256 5.17 -4.44 -16.74
C ASP A 256 6.63 -4.09 -16.44
N ILE A 257 6.82 -3.25 -15.42
CA ILE A 257 8.12 -2.94 -14.84
C ILE A 257 8.16 -3.53 -13.44
N ILE A 258 9.10 -4.43 -13.19
CA ILE A 258 9.21 -5.17 -11.93
C ILE A 258 10.57 -4.89 -11.32
N TYR A 259 10.57 -4.39 -10.08
CA TYR A 259 11.76 -4.12 -9.28
C TYR A 259 11.66 -4.89 -7.97
N GLY A 260 12.42 -5.99 -7.84
CA GLY A 260 12.43 -6.83 -6.63
C GLY A 260 12.98 -6.11 -5.39
N ALA A 261 13.96 -5.22 -5.60
CA ALA A 261 14.74 -4.56 -4.57
C ALA A 261 15.65 -5.55 -3.83
N GLY A 262 15.57 -5.67 -2.51
CA GLY A 262 16.48 -6.53 -1.75
C GLY A 262 15.79 -7.83 -1.35
N GLY A 263 16.42 -8.96 -1.56
CA GLY A 263 15.76 -10.23 -1.23
C GLY A 263 16.36 -11.37 -1.99
N ALA A 264 15.63 -12.47 -2.07
CA ALA A 264 15.84 -13.48 -3.09
C ALA A 264 14.47 -13.66 -3.74
N ASP A 265 14.21 -12.85 -4.75
CA ASP A 265 12.87 -12.62 -5.23
C ASP A 265 12.49 -13.60 -6.33
N GLN A 266 11.20 -13.87 -6.43
CA GLN A 266 10.64 -14.59 -7.57
C GLN A 266 9.77 -13.62 -8.37
N LEU A 267 10.14 -13.43 -9.63
CA LEU A 267 9.59 -12.39 -10.49
C LEU A 267 8.92 -13.04 -11.70
N TRP A 268 7.65 -12.72 -11.94
CA TRP A 268 6.91 -13.14 -13.13
C TRP A 268 6.47 -11.90 -13.89
N GLY A 269 6.91 -11.77 -15.14
CA GLY A 269 6.42 -10.73 -16.03
C GLY A 269 4.96 -11.02 -16.42
N GLY A 270 4.73 -12.26 -16.84
CA GLY A 270 3.47 -12.70 -17.39
C GLY A 270 3.44 -12.52 -18.91
N SER A 271 2.36 -11.94 -19.45
CA SER A 271 2.23 -11.74 -20.89
C SER A 271 2.44 -10.29 -21.27
N GLY A 272 3.44 -10.03 -22.11
CA GLY A 272 3.74 -8.70 -22.63
C GLY A 272 5.24 -8.54 -22.77
N SER A 273 5.71 -7.31 -22.93
CA SER A 273 7.16 -7.01 -22.94
C SER A 273 7.55 -6.45 -21.58
N ASP A 274 8.06 -7.31 -20.72
CA ASP A 274 8.28 -6.98 -19.32
C ASP A 274 9.74 -6.59 -19.06
N THR A 275 9.93 -5.71 -18.09
CA THR A 275 11.26 -5.21 -17.70
C THR A 275 11.54 -5.51 -16.23
N PHE A 276 12.54 -6.33 -15.98
CA PHE A 276 13.05 -6.66 -14.66
C PHE A 276 14.23 -5.76 -14.33
N VAL A 277 14.01 -4.82 -13.41
CA VAL A 277 14.96 -3.75 -13.09
C VAL A 277 15.81 -4.17 -11.89
N PHE A 278 17.11 -3.88 -11.95
CA PHE A 278 18.04 -3.96 -10.83
C PHE A 278 18.80 -2.63 -10.72
N ALA A 279 18.72 -1.99 -9.56
CA ALA A 279 19.25 -0.64 -9.31
C ALA A 279 20.55 -0.64 -8.51
N ALA A 280 20.84 -1.72 -7.76
CA ALA A 280 22.09 -1.96 -7.07
C ALA A 280 22.55 -3.41 -7.23
N SER A 281 23.86 -3.66 -7.17
CA SER A 281 24.38 -5.04 -7.20
C SER A 281 23.91 -5.89 -6.01
N THR A 282 23.54 -5.24 -4.91
CA THR A 282 22.99 -5.89 -3.72
C THR A 282 21.57 -6.40 -3.89
N ASP A 283 20.87 -5.99 -4.94
CA ASP A 283 19.48 -6.37 -5.19
C ASP A 283 19.37 -7.88 -5.42
N SER A 284 20.35 -8.45 -6.16
CA SER A 284 20.38 -9.88 -6.47
C SER A 284 21.80 -10.43 -6.35
N LYS A 285 22.21 -10.74 -5.13
CA LYS A 285 23.57 -11.20 -4.81
C LYS A 285 23.69 -12.72 -4.88
N PRO A 286 24.88 -13.29 -5.17
CA PRO A 286 25.11 -14.71 -5.00
C PRO A 286 24.71 -15.22 -3.60
N GLY A 287 23.88 -16.27 -3.54
CA GLY A 287 23.34 -16.83 -2.29
C GLY A 287 21.99 -16.25 -1.85
N ALA A 288 21.56 -15.13 -2.44
CA ALA A 288 20.21 -14.57 -2.33
C ALA A 288 19.91 -13.91 -3.68
N ALA A 289 19.86 -14.74 -4.71
CA ALA A 289 19.73 -14.31 -6.09
C ALA A 289 18.29 -14.46 -6.55
N ASP A 290 17.86 -13.50 -7.34
CA ASP A 290 16.53 -13.45 -7.92
C ASP A 290 16.37 -14.48 -9.02
N GLN A 291 15.12 -14.91 -9.17
CA GLN A 291 14.68 -15.82 -10.19
C GLN A 291 13.55 -15.17 -10.98
N ILE A 292 13.80 -14.92 -12.25
CA ILE A 292 12.77 -14.52 -13.21
C ILE A 292 12.15 -15.80 -13.77
N MET A 293 10.88 -16.02 -13.50
CA MET A 293 10.26 -17.33 -13.54
C MET A 293 9.60 -17.69 -14.88
N ASP A 294 9.46 -16.72 -15.79
CA ASP A 294 8.77 -16.87 -17.08
C ASP A 294 9.40 -16.07 -18.22
N PHE A 295 10.71 -15.79 -18.15
CA PHE A 295 11.41 -14.93 -19.10
C PHE A 295 11.31 -15.38 -20.57
N VAL A 296 10.95 -14.46 -21.44
CA VAL A 296 10.84 -14.65 -22.89
C VAL A 296 11.88 -13.81 -23.63
N SER A 297 12.94 -14.46 -24.11
CA SER A 297 13.98 -13.79 -24.91
C SER A 297 13.42 -13.11 -26.16
N GLY A 298 13.97 -11.93 -26.49
CA GLY A 298 13.53 -11.07 -27.58
C GLY A 298 12.30 -10.23 -27.25
N LEU A 299 11.62 -10.49 -26.14
CA LEU A 299 10.45 -9.75 -25.66
C LEU A 299 10.79 -9.01 -24.37
N ASP A 300 11.18 -9.77 -23.34
CA ASP A 300 11.48 -9.23 -22.01
C ASP A 300 12.89 -8.66 -21.93
N LYS A 301 13.12 -7.85 -20.89
CA LYS A 301 14.40 -7.18 -20.62
C LYS A 301 14.83 -7.32 -19.17
N ILE A 302 16.14 -7.55 -18.99
CA ILE A 302 16.83 -7.36 -17.72
C ILE A 302 17.52 -6.00 -17.79
N ASP A 303 17.08 -5.05 -16.98
CA ASP A 303 17.61 -3.68 -16.94
C ASP A 303 18.57 -3.51 -15.76
N LEU A 304 19.84 -3.28 -16.09
CA LEU A 304 20.95 -3.05 -15.15
C LEU A 304 21.47 -1.61 -15.23
N THR A 305 20.78 -0.71 -15.94
CA THR A 305 21.25 0.65 -16.19
C THR A 305 21.40 1.48 -14.92
N GLY A 306 20.64 1.15 -13.86
CA GLY A 306 20.81 1.74 -12.53
C GLY A 306 22.17 1.44 -11.90
N ILE A 307 22.73 0.26 -12.20
CA ILE A 307 24.04 -0.19 -11.71
C ILE A 307 25.15 0.31 -12.63
N THR A 308 25.03 0.06 -13.93
CA THR A 308 26.10 0.30 -14.91
C THR A 308 26.27 1.78 -15.26
N LYS A 309 25.21 2.58 -15.17
CA LYS A 309 25.19 4.01 -15.50
C LYS A 309 25.76 4.32 -16.90
N GLY A 310 25.50 3.42 -17.85
CA GLY A 310 25.94 3.55 -19.25
C GLY A 310 27.36 3.05 -19.53
N ALA A 311 28.04 2.41 -18.56
CA ALA A 311 29.32 1.76 -18.80
C ALA A 311 29.21 0.49 -19.64
N GLY A 312 28.01 -0.11 -19.74
CA GLY A 312 27.80 -1.40 -20.39
C GLY A 312 28.36 -2.59 -19.59
N LEU A 313 28.42 -3.74 -20.25
CA LEU A 313 29.01 -4.98 -19.72
C LEU A 313 30.00 -5.59 -20.71
N HIS A 314 30.95 -6.35 -20.18
CA HIS A 314 31.94 -7.10 -20.94
C HIS A 314 31.66 -8.60 -20.85
N PHE A 315 30.99 -9.17 -21.86
CA PHE A 315 30.69 -10.59 -21.85
C PHE A 315 31.94 -11.45 -22.10
N VAL A 316 32.26 -12.31 -21.13
CA VAL A 316 33.45 -13.16 -21.09
C VAL A 316 33.07 -14.61 -20.78
N ASN A 317 33.96 -15.55 -21.10
CA ASN A 317 33.77 -16.97 -20.76
C ASN A 317 34.19 -17.32 -19.33
N ALA A 318 34.99 -16.46 -18.69
CA ALA A 318 35.44 -16.55 -17.31
C ALA A 318 35.84 -15.15 -16.84
N PHE A 319 35.61 -14.82 -15.55
CA PHE A 319 35.95 -13.52 -14.99
C PHE A 319 37.46 -13.24 -15.11
N THR A 320 37.79 -12.07 -15.60
CA THR A 320 39.18 -11.59 -15.78
C THR A 320 39.66 -10.76 -14.59
N GLY A 321 38.73 -10.36 -13.72
CA GLY A 321 38.97 -9.40 -12.63
C GLY A 321 38.77 -7.95 -13.06
N ALA A 322 38.16 -7.70 -14.22
CA ALA A 322 37.75 -6.37 -14.64
C ALA A 322 36.31 -6.10 -14.18
N ALA A 323 36.07 -4.88 -13.69
CA ALA A 323 34.72 -4.43 -13.36
C ALA A 323 33.83 -4.43 -14.62
N GLY A 324 32.61 -4.97 -14.48
CA GLY A 324 31.65 -5.12 -15.57
C GLY A 324 31.82 -6.40 -16.39
N ASP A 325 32.76 -7.29 -16.03
CA ASP A 325 32.79 -8.63 -16.62
C ASP A 325 31.46 -9.35 -16.33
N ALA A 326 30.86 -9.92 -17.37
CA ALA A 326 29.60 -10.62 -17.30
C ALA A 326 29.70 -12.00 -17.95
N ILE A 327 29.05 -12.99 -17.34
CA ILE A 327 28.95 -14.35 -17.86
C ILE A 327 27.47 -14.70 -17.95
N LEU A 328 27.02 -15.08 -19.15
CA LEU A 328 25.68 -15.60 -19.39
C LEU A 328 25.78 -17.07 -19.80
N THR A 329 25.30 -17.96 -18.93
CA THR A 329 25.25 -19.40 -19.21
C THR A 329 23.82 -19.90 -19.27
N THR A 330 23.55 -20.88 -20.14
CA THR A 330 22.24 -21.54 -20.23
C THR A 330 22.41 -23.05 -20.08
N SER A 331 21.65 -23.66 -19.17
CA SER A 331 21.62 -25.11 -18.97
C SER A 331 20.24 -25.54 -18.53
N GLY A 332 19.71 -26.62 -19.12
CA GLY A 332 18.41 -27.18 -18.73
C GLY A 332 17.22 -26.23 -18.89
N GLY A 333 17.30 -25.26 -19.80
CA GLY A 333 16.25 -24.25 -20.00
C GLY A 333 16.30 -23.07 -19.01
N VAL A 334 17.29 -23.04 -18.13
CA VAL A 334 17.55 -21.92 -17.22
C VAL A 334 18.77 -21.15 -17.72
N SER A 335 18.69 -19.82 -17.76
CA SER A 335 19.87 -18.97 -17.95
C SER A 335 20.29 -18.35 -16.62
N THR A 336 21.57 -18.08 -16.49
CA THR A 336 22.15 -17.40 -15.33
C THR A 336 23.07 -16.32 -15.84
N LEU A 337 22.77 -15.08 -15.45
CA LEU A 337 23.62 -13.92 -15.65
C LEU A 337 24.38 -13.68 -14.35
N SER A 338 25.71 -13.80 -14.41
CA SER A 338 26.61 -13.47 -13.30
C SER A 338 27.47 -12.29 -13.70
N VAL A 339 27.60 -11.28 -12.83
CA VAL A 339 28.36 -10.05 -13.13
C VAL A 339 29.33 -9.76 -11.98
N ASP A 340 30.55 -9.37 -12.33
CA ASP A 340 31.58 -8.86 -11.43
C ASP A 340 31.62 -7.33 -11.55
N PHE A 341 30.78 -6.64 -10.79
CA PHE A 341 30.74 -5.17 -10.80
C PHE A 341 31.94 -4.56 -10.05
N SER A 342 32.51 -5.25 -9.08
CA SER A 342 33.62 -4.78 -8.25
C SER A 342 35.00 -4.96 -8.89
N GLY A 343 35.15 -5.84 -9.88
CA GLY A 343 36.43 -6.15 -10.52
C GLY A 343 37.33 -6.99 -9.62
N HIS A 344 36.77 -7.99 -8.96
CA HIS A 344 37.51 -8.87 -8.02
C HIS A 344 37.68 -10.31 -8.53
N GLY A 345 37.24 -10.59 -9.76
CA GLY A 345 37.35 -11.89 -10.41
C GLY A 345 36.27 -12.88 -9.95
N VAL A 346 35.23 -12.39 -9.28
CA VAL A 346 34.11 -13.17 -8.75
C VAL A 346 32.81 -12.39 -8.95
N ALA A 347 31.70 -13.10 -9.11
CA ALA A 347 30.40 -12.46 -9.22
C ALA A 347 30.01 -11.79 -7.89
N ASP A 348 29.52 -10.55 -7.96
CA ASP A 348 28.84 -9.86 -6.86
C ASP A 348 27.36 -9.59 -7.17
N PHE A 349 26.93 -9.89 -8.39
CA PHE A 349 25.55 -9.94 -8.83
C PHE A 349 25.26 -11.24 -9.58
N LEU A 350 24.10 -11.82 -9.34
CA LEU A 350 23.63 -13.03 -10.02
C LEU A 350 22.12 -12.98 -10.15
N VAL A 351 21.58 -13.17 -11.35
CA VAL A 351 20.14 -13.37 -11.59
C VAL A 351 19.95 -14.61 -12.48
N SER A 352 18.90 -15.37 -12.22
CA SER A 352 18.54 -16.53 -13.05
C SER A 352 17.20 -16.32 -13.75
N THR A 353 17.06 -16.94 -14.92
CA THR A 353 15.82 -16.92 -15.70
C THR A 353 15.37 -18.34 -15.99
N VAL A 354 14.11 -18.68 -15.71
CA VAL A 354 13.44 -19.83 -16.30
C VAL A 354 13.00 -19.42 -17.69
N GLY A 355 13.64 -19.98 -18.70
CA GLY A 355 13.63 -19.44 -20.06
C GLY A 355 15.05 -19.08 -20.49
N GLN A 356 15.32 -19.23 -21.80
CA GLN A 356 16.60 -18.77 -22.35
C GLN A 356 16.63 -17.25 -22.35
N ALA A 357 17.75 -16.65 -21.95
CA ALA A 357 18.03 -15.24 -22.10
C ALA A 357 19.20 -15.08 -23.09
N ALA A 358 19.16 -14.01 -23.88
CA ALA A 358 20.24 -13.62 -24.78
C ALA A 358 20.90 -12.33 -24.30
N VAL A 359 22.13 -12.07 -24.76
CA VAL A 359 22.83 -10.80 -24.48
C VAL A 359 22.02 -9.58 -24.95
N SER A 360 21.25 -9.71 -26.03
CA SER A 360 20.35 -8.67 -26.54
C SER A 360 19.15 -8.36 -25.65
N ASP A 361 18.93 -9.16 -24.61
CA ASP A 361 17.85 -8.96 -23.64
C ASP A 361 18.32 -8.20 -22.40
N ILE A 362 19.62 -7.92 -22.30
CA ILE A 362 20.22 -7.22 -21.18
C ILE A 362 20.45 -5.76 -21.60
N VAL A 363 19.91 -4.83 -20.81
CA VAL A 363 20.08 -3.38 -20.98
C VAL A 363 21.05 -2.91 -19.92
N ALA A 364 22.22 -2.40 -20.34
CA ALA A 364 23.32 -2.02 -19.45
C ALA A 364 24.19 -0.91 -20.07
#